data_AF-A0A7C4MVR2-F1
#
_entry.id   AF-A0A7C4MVR2-F1
#
_cell.length_a   1.000
_cell.length_b   1.000
_cell.length_c   1.000
_cell.angle_alpha   90.00
_cell.angle_beta   90.00
_cell.angle_gamma   90.00
#
_symmetry.space_group_name_H-M   'P 1'
#
loop_
_entity.id
_entity.type
_entity.pdbx_description
1 polymer ?
#
loop_
_entity_poly.entity_id
_entity_poly.type
_entity_poly.pdbx_seq_one_letter_code
_entity_poly.pdbx_strand_id
1 'polypeptide(L)'
;MRYGIEDESTKLNLNALAAIEKKTPGAGRNLLLALPGMSEDIADAILDWMDADDEPREFGAEADYYLGLDPPYVPKNGPLETIEELLLVRGVTPALLFGADADRNGFADSDQALIAAEGADNSDGRLNRGWAGYLTLCSLETNTRPDGSAKIDVNQSDMQKLYDELVEALGNEDWAAFIVAYRQNGPYTGTRPGETISGKMPDLKQKGVVKLSTILDLIGARVQARFPGERQAVVLESVFPEVPGVMNVYLPLLMDNLTVNPQKVIPGRININQAPRAVLEGIPGMTGELLDTILSQREVDPAARDPGRDYETWLLTEGLVSLDEMKTLMPFVCAGGSVFRIQAVGYFDGGGPSARIEAIIDTTESKPKLIFWRDLTHLGRGFSLETLGVGGL
;
A
#
# COMPACT_ATOMS: atom_id res chain seq x y z
N MET A 1 12.13 -7.22 9.99
CA MET A 1 12.93 -6.02 10.34
C MET A 1 14.38 -6.31 9.97
N ARG A 2 14.96 -5.58 9.01
CA ARG A 2 16.43 -5.53 8.90
C ARG A 2 16.91 -4.69 10.08
N TYR A 3 18.05 -5.04 10.67
CA TYR A 3 18.61 -4.23 11.76
C TYR A 3 18.69 -2.76 11.34
N GLY A 4 17.79 -1.95 11.93
CA GLY A 4 17.70 -0.51 11.71
C GLY A 4 17.06 -0.04 10.40
N ILE A 5 16.43 -0.85 9.55
CA ILE A 5 15.68 -0.36 8.37
C ILE A 5 14.30 -1.04 8.25
N GLU A 6 13.26 -0.24 8.10
CA GLU A 6 11.86 -0.67 7.97
C GLU A 6 11.20 0.05 6.79
N ASP A 7 10.44 -0.68 5.97
CA ASP A 7 9.60 -0.10 4.91
C ASP A 7 8.34 0.51 5.55
N GLU A 8 8.11 1.81 5.37
CA GLU A 8 6.95 2.50 5.94
C GLU A 8 5.63 2.07 5.29
N SER A 9 5.66 1.44 4.12
CA SER A 9 4.47 0.85 3.49
C SER A 9 3.96 -0.39 4.23
N THR A 10 4.70 -0.89 5.22
CA THR A 10 4.20 -1.93 6.14
C THR A 10 3.19 -1.41 7.16
N LYS A 11 3.03 -0.09 7.26
CA LYS A 11 2.16 0.60 8.21
C LYS A 11 1.01 1.28 7.49
N LEU A 12 -0.06 1.55 8.23
CA LEU A 12 -1.19 2.34 7.75
C LEU A 12 -0.79 3.82 7.69
N ASN A 13 -0.87 4.42 6.49
CA ASN A 13 -0.59 5.84 6.32
C ASN A 13 -1.83 6.68 6.60
N LEU A 14 -1.82 7.38 7.74
CA LEU A 14 -2.94 8.23 8.16
C LEU A 14 -3.26 9.31 7.13
N ASN A 15 -2.22 9.95 6.57
CA ASN A 15 -2.37 11.03 5.60
C ASN A 15 -2.92 10.54 4.24
N ALA A 16 -2.99 9.23 4.02
CA ALA A 16 -3.62 8.63 2.84
C ALA A 16 -5.09 8.27 3.07
N LEU A 17 -5.58 8.23 4.33
CA LEU A 17 -6.94 7.77 4.66
C LEU A 17 -8.02 8.62 3.99
N ALA A 18 -7.87 9.94 3.93
CA ALA A 18 -8.83 10.82 3.26
C ALA A 18 -9.00 10.48 1.76
N ALA A 19 -7.88 10.13 1.09
CA ALA A 19 -7.92 9.71 -0.31
C ALA A 19 -8.53 8.31 -0.48
N ILE A 20 -8.34 7.43 0.50
CA ILE A 20 -8.95 6.10 0.56
C ILE A 20 -10.47 6.21 0.75
N GLU A 21 -10.94 6.97 1.75
CA GLU A 21 -12.36 7.22 2.02
C GLU A 21 -13.09 7.78 0.81
N LYS A 22 -12.46 8.73 0.09
CA LYS A 22 -13.05 9.30 -1.13
C LYS A 22 -13.22 8.27 -2.26
N LYS A 23 -12.36 7.27 -2.34
CA LYS A 23 -12.42 6.21 -3.37
C LYS A 23 -13.30 5.05 -2.94
N THR A 24 -13.23 4.67 -1.66
CA THR A 24 -13.92 3.54 -1.06
C THR A 24 -14.46 3.99 0.31
N PRO A 25 -15.70 4.52 0.37
CA PRO A 25 -16.30 4.99 1.61
C PRO A 25 -16.33 3.92 2.70
N GLY A 26 -15.95 4.30 3.92
CA GLY A 26 -15.86 3.44 5.11
C GLY A 26 -14.58 2.62 5.21
N ALA A 27 -13.73 2.58 4.17
CA ALA A 27 -12.52 1.78 4.21
C ALA A 27 -11.45 2.33 5.16
N GLY A 28 -11.36 3.65 5.34
CA GLY A 28 -10.45 4.26 6.29
C GLY A 28 -10.83 3.95 7.73
N ARG A 29 -12.13 4.01 8.07
CA ARG A 29 -12.64 3.57 9.38
C ARG A 29 -12.33 2.09 9.63
N ASN A 30 -12.57 1.21 8.66
CA ASN A 30 -12.28 -0.23 8.78
C ASN A 30 -10.79 -0.50 9.01
N LEU A 31 -9.91 0.24 8.32
CA LEU A 31 -8.46 0.14 8.50
C LEU A 31 -8.02 0.55 9.92
N LEU A 32 -8.63 1.58 10.48
CA LEU A 32 -8.37 2.00 11.86
C LEU A 32 -8.90 0.99 12.88
N LEU A 33 -10.13 0.49 12.69
CA LEU A 33 -10.79 -0.43 13.62
C LEU A 33 -10.06 -1.78 13.77
N ALA A 34 -9.25 -2.17 12.80
CA ALA A 34 -8.41 -3.36 12.91
C ALA A 34 -7.20 -3.18 13.86
N LEU A 35 -6.90 -1.95 14.27
CA LEU A 35 -5.82 -1.70 15.22
C LEU A 35 -6.25 -2.10 16.65
N PRO A 36 -5.36 -2.73 17.43
CA PRO A 36 -5.67 -3.17 18.79
C PRO A 36 -6.18 -2.02 19.67
N GLY A 37 -7.31 -2.23 20.34
CA GLY A 37 -7.92 -1.23 21.23
C GLY A 37 -8.55 -0.02 20.53
N MET A 38 -8.65 -0.01 19.19
CA MET A 38 -9.40 1.03 18.48
C MET A 38 -10.90 0.82 18.64
N SER A 39 -11.61 1.87 19.03
CA SER A 39 -13.08 1.92 19.06
C SER A 39 -13.63 2.80 17.94
N GLU A 40 -14.92 2.66 17.64
CA GLU A 40 -15.59 3.44 16.59
C GLU A 40 -15.55 4.94 16.83
N ASP A 41 -15.70 5.37 18.09
CA ASP A 41 -15.64 6.77 18.48
C ASP A 41 -14.24 7.37 18.35
N ILE A 42 -13.19 6.58 18.55
CA ILE A 42 -11.82 7.04 18.32
C ILE A 42 -11.49 7.05 16.83
N ALA A 43 -11.88 6.01 16.09
CA ALA A 43 -11.65 5.93 14.65
C ALA A 43 -12.33 7.09 13.90
N ASP A 44 -13.60 7.36 14.21
CA ASP A 44 -14.33 8.49 13.63
C ASP A 44 -13.68 9.83 14.05
N ALA A 45 -13.30 10.00 15.32
CA ALA A 45 -12.64 11.23 15.77
C ALA A 45 -11.26 11.46 15.11
N ILE A 46 -10.50 10.40 14.79
CA ILE A 46 -9.25 10.51 14.02
C ILE A 46 -9.53 10.96 12.59
N LEU A 47 -10.58 10.44 11.96
CA LEU A 47 -10.94 10.82 10.60
C LEU A 47 -11.47 12.26 10.52
N ASP A 48 -12.30 12.67 11.48
CA ASP A 48 -12.82 14.06 11.60
C ASP A 48 -11.65 15.03 11.82
N TRP A 49 -10.73 14.69 12.72
CA TRP A 49 -9.55 15.53 13.00
C TRP A 49 -8.72 15.88 11.76
N MET A 50 -8.73 15.01 10.75
CA MET A 50 -7.87 15.08 9.57
C MET A 50 -8.57 15.54 8.30
N ASP A 51 -9.89 15.39 8.19
CA ASP A 51 -10.59 15.75 6.95
C ASP A 51 -10.75 17.26 6.81
N ALA A 52 -11.33 17.72 5.70
CA ALA A 52 -11.36 19.15 5.38
C ALA A 52 -12.68 19.82 5.71
N ASP A 53 -13.69 19.06 6.15
CA ASP A 53 -15.01 19.57 6.44
C ASP A 53 -15.20 19.77 7.95
N ASP A 54 -16.40 20.16 8.36
CA ASP A 54 -16.76 20.38 9.76
C ASP A 54 -17.99 19.51 10.13
N GLU A 55 -18.31 18.49 9.31
CA GLU A 55 -19.45 17.61 9.53
C GLU A 55 -19.02 16.38 10.35
N PRO A 56 -19.40 16.29 11.64
CA PRO A 56 -18.95 15.18 12.46
C PRO A 56 -19.52 13.85 11.96
N ARG A 57 -18.66 12.82 11.90
CA ARG A 57 -19.10 11.43 11.69
C ARG A 57 -20.00 10.96 12.83
N GLU A 58 -20.63 9.79 12.66
CA GLU A 58 -21.62 9.23 13.61
C GLU A 58 -21.12 9.24 15.06
N PHE A 59 -19.87 8.83 15.29
CA PHE A 59 -19.21 8.87 16.58
C PHE A 59 -18.00 9.81 16.57
N GLY A 60 -18.01 10.79 15.68
CA GLY A 60 -16.91 11.72 15.45
C GLY A 60 -16.86 12.90 16.42
N ALA A 61 -15.89 13.78 16.20
CA ALA A 61 -15.65 15.00 16.96
C ALA A 61 -15.04 16.07 16.06
N GLU A 62 -15.74 17.21 15.95
CA GLU A 62 -15.31 18.39 15.19
C GLU A 62 -15.06 19.61 16.09
N ALA A 63 -14.91 20.79 15.49
CA ALA A 63 -14.66 22.06 16.19
C ALA A 63 -15.56 22.28 17.42
N ASP A 64 -16.85 21.96 17.35
CA ASP A 64 -17.80 22.11 18.48
C ASP A 64 -17.37 21.34 19.73
N TYR A 65 -16.79 20.16 19.56
CA TYR A 65 -16.26 19.36 20.67
C TYR A 65 -14.98 19.98 21.23
N TYR A 66 -13.99 20.28 20.37
CA TYR A 66 -12.66 20.72 20.79
C TYR A 66 -12.64 22.14 21.37
N LEU A 67 -13.51 23.03 20.89
CA LEU A 67 -13.70 24.37 21.46
C LEU A 67 -14.36 24.35 22.85
N GLY A 68 -14.98 23.23 23.23
CA GLY A 68 -15.54 23.01 24.56
C GLY A 68 -14.52 22.58 25.62
N LEU A 69 -13.28 22.28 25.23
CA LEU A 69 -12.22 21.82 26.14
C LEU A 69 -11.51 23.00 26.84
N ASP A 70 -10.73 22.70 27.89
CA ASP A 70 -9.89 23.66 28.61
C ASP A 70 -8.41 23.23 28.59
N PRO A 71 -7.53 23.93 27.86
CA PRO A 71 -7.82 25.07 26.99
C PRO A 71 -8.54 24.63 25.70
N PRO A 72 -9.34 25.51 25.07
CA PRO A 72 -10.01 25.21 23.82
C PRO A 72 -9.01 25.22 22.65
N TYR A 73 -9.23 24.33 21.69
CA TYR A 73 -8.46 24.27 20.44
C TYR A 73 -9.36 23.84 19.28
N VAL A 74 -8.81 23.83 18.07
CA VAL A 74 -9.52 23.44 16.84
C VAL A 74 -8.91 22.16 16.28
N PRO A 75 -9.69 21.34 15.57
CA PRO A 75 -9.15 20.21 14.82
C PRO A 75 -8.18 20.70 13.74
N LYS A 76 -7.29 19.80 13.31
CA LYS A 76 -6.20 20.13 12.37
C LYS A 76 -6.75 20.42 10.97
N ASN A 77 -7.84 19.75 10.60
CA ASN A 77 -8.50 19.76 9.31
C ASN A 77 -7.52 19.64 8.14
N GLY A 78 -6.59 18.68 8.26
CA GLY A 78 -5.49 18.50 7.33
C GLY A 78 -4.54 17.39 7.74
N PRO A 79 -3.46 17.19 6.94
CA PRO A 79 -2.48 16.15 7.21
C PRO A 79 -1.75 16.37 8.52
N LEU A 80 -1.45 15.27 9.21
CA LEU A 80 -0.60 15.25 10.40
C LEU A 80 0.87 15.44 10.01
N GLU A 81 1.62 16.13 10.87
CA GLU A 81 3.06 16.36 10.76
C GLU A 81 3.85 15.43 11.69
N THR A 82 3.25 15.02 12.82
CA THR A 82 3.79 14.05 13.78
C THR A 82 2.73 13.07 14.25
N ILE A 83 3.14 11.84 14.59
CA ILE A 83 2.20 10.82 15.11
C ILE A 83 1.62 11.27 16.47
N GLU A 84 2.40 12.04 17.23
CA GLU A 84 2.02 12.57 18.54
C GLU A 84 0.86 13.57 18.51
N GLU A 85 0.55 14.19 17.36
CA GLU A 85 -0.66 15.00 17.20
C GLU A 85 -1.94 14.21 17.47
N LEU A 86 -1.92 12.88 17.34
CA LEU A 86 -3.06 12.03 17.71
C LEU A 86 -3.44 12.16 19.18
N LEU A 87 -2.53 12.59 20.07
CA LEU A 87 -2.86 12.83 21.49
C LEU A 87 -3.82 14.00 21.72
N LEU A 88 -4.06 14.82 20.69
CA LEU A 88 -5.08 15.89 20.71
C LEU A 88 -6.45 15.38 20.27
N VAL A 89 -6.54 14.19 19.70
CA VAL A 89 -7.78 13.61 19.22
C VAL A 89 -8.57 13.01 20.38
N ARG A 90 -9.90 13.19 20.35
CA ARG A 90 -10.79 12.63 21.38
C ARG A 90 -10.57 11.12 21.55
N GLY A 91 -10.40 10.70 22.81
CA GLY A 91 -10.30 9.30 23.20
C GLY A 91 -8.93 8.65 23.00
N VAL A 92 -7.99 9.32 22.30
CA VAL A 92 -6.63 8.83 22.16
C VAL A 92 -5.86 9.05 23.46
N THR A 93 -5.17 8.00 23.93
CA THR A 93 -4.35 8.06 25.14
C THR A 93 -2.90 7.71 24.82
N PRO A 94 -1.92 8.16 25.64
CA PRO A 94 -0.53 7.71 25.50
C PRO A 94 -0.37 6.19 25.54
N ALA A 95 -1.20 5.49 26.32
CA ALA A 95 -1.19 4.03 26.42
C ALA A 95 -1.62 3.36 25.11
N LEU A 96 -2.65 3.89 24.42
CA LEU A 96 -3.06 3.38 23.10
C LEU A 96 -2.01 3.73 22.03
N LEU A 97 -1.45 4.94 22.07
CA LEU A 97 -0.53 5.41 21.04
C LEU A 97 0.86 4.77 21.11
N PHE A 98 1.45 4.68 22.31
CA PHE A 98 2.83 4.18 22.49
C PHE A 98 2.90 2.78 23.09
N GLY A 99 1.80 2.28 23.68
CA GLY A 99 1.78 0.96 24.31
C GLY A 99 2.90 0.76 25.33
N ALA A 100 3.49 -0.43 25.31
CA ALA A 100 4.62 -0.79 26.17
C ALA A 100 6.00 -0.36 25.63
N ASP A 101 6.08 0.17 24.39
CA ASP A 101 7.34 0.55 23.72
C ASP A 101 7.76 1.97 24.12
N ALA A 102 8.15 2.12 25.39
CA ALA A 102 8.48 3.43 25.96
C ALA A 102 9.79 4.00 25.38
N ASP A 103 10.73 3.15 24.99
CA ASP A 103 11.99 3.55 24.39
C ASP A 103 11.94 3.63 22.86
N ARG A 104 10.78 3.37 22.25
CA ARG A 104 10.49 3.54 20.81
C ARG A 104 11.44 2.78 19.92
N ASN A 105 11.89 1.61 20.35
CA ASN A 105 12.81 0.77 19.59
C ASN A 105 12.07 -0.23 18.66
N GLY A 106 10.73 -0.28 18.74
CA GLY A 106 9.91 -1.23 18.00
C GLY A 106 9.88 -2.64 18.61
N PHE A 107 10.38 -2.83 19.83
CA PHE A 107 10.42 -4.06 20.60
C PHE A 107 9.80 -3.83 21.97
N ALA A 108 8.80 -4.64 22.31
CA ALA A 108 8.31 -4.69 23.67
C ALA A 108 9.20 -5.66 24.46
N ASP A 109 10.17 -5.13 25.20
CA ASP A 109 11.05 -5.95 26.04
C ASP A 109 10.30 -6.45 27.29
N SER A 110 10.70 -7.62 27.81
CA SER A 110 10.06 -8.27 28.97
C SER A 110 10.05 -7.41 30.23
N ASP A 111 11.01 -6.51 30.39
CA ASP A 111 11.09 -5.59 31.53
C ASP A 111 10.15 -4.37 31.36
N GLN A 112 9.80 -4.01 30.12
CA GLN A 112 8.85 -2.93 29.79
C GLN A 112 7.40 -3.44 29.79
N ALA A 113 7.20 -4.74 29.52
CA ALA A 113 5.90 -5.42 29.56
C ALA A 113 5.19 -5.35 30.93
N LEU A 114 5.93 -5.20 32.03
CA LEU A 114 5.36 -5.16 33.39
C LEU A 114 4.70 -3.80 33.71
N ILE A 115 5.04 -2.74 32.98
CA ILE A 115 4.54 -1.36 33.22
C ILE A 115 3.26 -1.07 32.43
N ALA A 116 3.02 -1.75 31.31
CA ALA A 116 1.86 -1.54 30.43
C ALA A 116 0.56 -2.23 30.90
N ALA A 117 0.51 -2.76 32.13
CA ALA A 117 -0.56 -3.63 32.62
C ALA A 117 -1.88 -2.91 33.00
N GLU A 118 -2.02 -1.62 32.74
CA GLU A 118 -3.30 -0.91 32.86
C GLU A 118 -3.64 -0.24 31.52
N GLY A 119 -4.47 -0.91 30.71
CA GLY A 119 -5.07 -0.34 29.49
C GLY A 119 -4.55 -0.87 28.15
N ALA A 120 -3.46 -1.64 28.12
CA ALA A 120 -3.02 -2.32 26.92
C ALA A 120 -3.73 -3.68 26.78
N ASP A 121 -4.55 -3.85 25.74
CA ASP A 121 -5.07 -5.17 25.37
C ASP A 121 -3.91 -6.06 24.94
N ASN A 122 -3.66 -7.12 25.70
CA ASN A 122 -2.66 -8.15 25.45
C ASN A 122 -3.31 -9.54 25.31
N SER A 123 -4.63 -9.58 25.05
CA SER A 123 -5.43 -10.80 25.04
C SER A 123 -5.04 -11.81 23.96
N ASP A 124 -4.33 -11.37 22.90
CA ASP A 124 -3.82 -12.21 21.81
C ASP A 124 -2.39 -12.74 22.04
N GLY A 125 -1.79 -12.45 23.21
CA GLY A 125 -0.44 -12.86 23.57
C GLY A 125 0.67 -12.09 22.85
N ARG A 126 0.35 -11.01 22.12
CA ARG A 126 1.32 -10.07 21.57
C ARG A 126 1.42 -8.86 22.49
N LEU A 127 2.64 -8.49 22.85
CA LEU A 127 2.86 -7.24 23.59
C LEU A 127 2.43 -6.06 22.70
N ASN A 128 1.44 -5.30 23.17
CA ASN A 128 0.92 -4.13 22.46
C ASN A 128 2.00 -3.03 22.38
N ARG A 129 2.55 -2.82 21.18
CA ARG A 129 3.57 -1.80 20.88
C ARG A 129 2.96 -0.39 20.68
N GLY A 130 1.66 -0.24 20.90
CA GLY A 130 0.90 0.96 20.61
C GLY A 130 0.67 1.18 19.11
N TRP A 131 -0.24 2.09 18.79
CA TRP A 131 -0.56 2.45 17.40
C TRP A 131 0.63 3.02 16.62
N ALA A 132 1.61 3.64 17.29
CA ALA A 132 2.83 4.14 16.63
C ALA A 132 3.64 3.04 15.91
N GLY A 133 3.48 1.77 16.30
CA GLY A 133 4.07 0.62 15.60
C GLY A 133 3.32 0.20 14.34
N TYR A 134 2.07 0.63 14.18
CA TYR A 134 1.19 0.27 13.05
C TYR A 134 0.90 1.45 12.12
N LEU A 135 1.21 2.68 12.54
CA LEU A 135 0.89 3.91 11.83
C LEU A 135 2.13 4.59 11.26
N THR A 136 1.95 5.22 10.10
CA THR A 136 2.91 6.14 9.50
C THR A 136 2.19 7.39 8.98
N LEU A 137 2.94 8.46 8.75
CA LEU A 137 2.48 9.67 8.08
C LEU A 137 2.93 9.75 6.62
N CYS A 138 3.84 8.86 6.23
CA CYS A 138 4.41 8.84 4.89
C CYS A 138 4.80 7.40 4.50
N SER A 139 4.04 6.84 3.57
CA SER A 139 4.43 5.67 2.80
C SER A 139 4.17 5.94 1.33
N LEU A 140 5.13 5.58 0.48
CA LEU A 140 5.07 5.73 -0.96
C LEU A 140 5.65 4.46 -1.61
N GLU A 141 5.04 4.01 -2.70
CA GLU A 141 5.67 3.10 -3.66
C GLU A 141 6.01 3.85 -4.95
N THR A 142 7.03 3.39 -5.67
CA THR A 142 7.34 3.88 -7.01
C THR A 142 6.40 3.26 -8.04
N ASN A 143 5.93 4.09 -8.97
CA ASN A 143 5.11 3.68 -10.11
C ASN A 143 5.83 4.03 -11.42
N THR A 144 7.07 3.57 -11.49
CA THR A 144 7.95 3.68 -12.66
C THR A 144 8.25 2.30 -13.20
N ARG A 145 8.75 2.23 -14.43
CA ARG A 145 9.33 1.01 -14.99
C ARG A 145 10.61 0.61 -14.24
N PRO A 146 11.12 -0.63 -14.40
CA PRO A 146 12.37 -1.07 -13.81
C PRO A 146 13.59 -0.18 -14.14
N ASP A 147 13.58 0.52 -15.28
CA ASP A 147 14.63 1.46 -15.69
C ASP A 147 14.46 2.88 -15.11
N GLY A 148 13.41 3.12 -14.31
CA GLY A 148 13.07 4.42 -13.73
C GLY A 148 12.25 5.35 -14.64
N SER A 149 11.94 4.94 -15.87
CA SER A 149 11.06 5.70 -16.77
C SER A 149 9.59 5.63 -16.33
N ALA A 150 8.76 6.58 -16.80
CA ALA A 150 7.33 6.58 -16.46
C ALA A 150 6.60 5.42 -17.14
N LYS A 151 5.73 4.70 -16.41
CA LYS A 151 4.88 3.65 -17.00
C LYS A 151 3.93 4.20 -18.07
N ILE A 152 3.53 3.36 -19.02
CA ILE A 152 2.51 3.69 -20.02
C ILE A 152 1.17 3.86 -19.32
N ASP A 153 0.58 5.05 -19.42
CA ASP A 153 -0.82 5.27 -19.09
C ASP A 153 -1.70 4.62 -20.16
N VAL A 154 -2.30 3.47 -19.84
CA VAL A 154 -3.19 2.74 -20.75
C VAL A 154 -4.48 3.52 -21.04
N ASN A 155 -4.81 4.52 -20.22
CA ASN A 155 -5.98 5.38 -20.39
C ASN A 155 -5.69 6.68 -21.14
N GLN A 156 -4.48 6.86 -21.69
CA GLN A 156 -4.14 8.02 -22.52
C GLN A 156 -5.07 8.16 -23.74
N SER A 157 -5.19 9.38 -24.26
CA SER A 157 -6.16 9.71 -25.31
C SER A 157 -5.70 9.36 -26.73
N ASP A 158 -4.39 9.32 -26.96
CA ASP A 158 -3.81 9.08 -28.28
C ASP A 158 -3.61 7.57 -28.48
N MET A 159 -4.42 6.96 -29.35
CA MET A 159 -4.35 5.51 -29.60
C MET A 159 -3.16 5.11 -30.47
N GLN A 160 -2.64 6.02 -31.31
CA GLN A 160 -1.43 5.75 -32.08
C GLN A 160 -0.22 5.69 -31.15
N LYS A 161 -0.08 6.71 -30.31
CA LYS A 161 0.97 6.75 -29.31
C LYS A 161 0.87 5.57 -28.34
N LEU A 162 -0.33 5.27 -27.85
CA LEU A 162 -0.55 4.12 -26.97
C LEU A 162 -0.09 2.82 -27.64
N TYR A 163 -0.49 2.59 -28.90
CA TYR A 163 -0.06 1.40 -29.64
C TYR A 163 1.47 1.31 -29.74
N ASP A 164 2.13 2.39 -30.18
CA ASP A 164 3.57 2.41 -30.41
C ASP A 164 4.35 2.14 -29.11
N GLU A 165 3.96 2.78 -28.00
CA GLU A 165 4.59 2.57 -26.69
C GLU A 165 4.36 1.14 -26.15
N LEU A 166 3.18 0.55 -26.41
CA LEU A 166 2.88 -0.82 -26.01
C LEU A 166 3.71 -1.83 -26.81
N VAL A 167 3.89 -1.63 -28.11
CA VAL A 167 4.74 -2.49 -28.94
C VAL A 167 6.18 -2.45 -28.46
N GLU A 168 6.71 -1.24 -28.18
CA GLU A 168 8.06 -1.06 -27.68
C GLU A 168 8.27 -1.74 -26.31
N ALA A 169 7.34 -1.53 -25.37
CA ALA A 169 7.49 -2.02 -24.01
C ALA A 169 7.19 -3.52 -23.84
N LEU A 170 6.20 -4.05 -24.56
CA LEU A 170 5.74 -5.44 -24.42
C LEU A 170 6.34 -6.38 -25.47
N GLY A 171 6.94 -5.85 -26.54
CA GLY A 171 7.54 -6.63 -27.62
C GLY A 171 6.53 -7.48 -28.40
N ASN A 172 5.23 -7.14 -28.35
CA ASN A 172 4.16 -7.95 -28.91
C ASN A 172 3.06 -7.07 -29.53
N GLU A 173 3.00 -7.06 -30.87
CA GLU A 173 2.01 -6.28 -31.65
C GLU A 173 0.57 -6.73 -31.40
N ASP A 174 0.34 -8.04 -31.25
CA ASP A 174 -1.00 -8.58 -30.98
C ASP A 174 -1.50 -8.12 -29.59
N TRP A 175 -0.63 -8.00 -28.60
CA TRP A 175 -0.98 -7.48 -27.27
C TRP A 175 -1.31 -5.99 -27.33
N ALA A 176 -0.48 -5.20 -28.01
CA ALA A 176 -0.74 -3.77 -28.20
C ALA A 176 -2.06 -3.53 -28.94
N ALA A 177 -2.29 -4.26 -30.03
CA ALA A 177 -3.52 -4.23 -30.80
C ALA A 177 -4.74 -4.61 -29.95
N PHE A 178 -4.63 -5.66 -29.11
CA PHE A 178 -5.71 -6.09 -28.24
C PHE A 178 -6.06 -5.03 -27.19
N ILE A 179 -5.06 -4.43 -26.52
CA ILE A 179 -5.28 -3.37 -25.52
C ILE A 179 -5.96 -2.15 -26.16
N VAL A 180 -5.53 -1.75 -27.36
CA VAL A 180 -6.17 -0.65 -28.10
C VAL A 180 -7.61 -1.01 -28.51
N ALA A 181 -7.85 -2.23 -28.99
CA ALA A 181 -9.20 -2.70 -29.31
C ALA A 181 -10.10 -2.68 -28.07
N TYR A 182 -9.58 -3.12 -26.91
CA TYR A 182 -10.28 -3.05 -25.62
C TYR A 182 -10.64 -1.60 -25.27
N ARG A 183 -9.69 -0.68 -25.37
CA ARG A 183 -9.91 0.77 -25.12
C ARG A 183 -11.00 1.36 -26.02
N GLN A 184 -11.07 0.92 -27.27
CA GLN A 184 -12.00 1.43 -28.27
C GLN A 184 -13.41 0.84 -28.17
N ASN A 185 -13.57 -0.38 -27.65
CA ASN A 185 -14.84 -1.12 -27.73
C ASN A 185 -15.36 -1.65 -26.38
N GLY A 186 -14.49 -1.80 -25.39
CA GLY A 186 -14.80 -2.37 -24.08
C GLY A 186 -14.89 -3.90 -24.08
N PRO A 187 -15.19 -4.48 -22.89
CA PRO A 187 -15.36 -5.91 -22.75
C PRO A 187 -16.64 -6.40 -23.44
N TYR A 188 -16.53 -7.52 -24.14
CA TYR A 188 -17.64 -8.24 -24.75
C TYR A 188 -18.13 -9.36 -23.84
N THR A 189 -19.40 -9.30 -23.44
CA THR A 189 -20.04 -10.27 -22.52
C THR A 189 -21.00 -11.25 -23.23
N GLY A 190 -21.05 -11.21 -24.56
CA GLY A 190 -21.93 -12.08 -25.34
C GLY A 190 -21.37 -13.50 -25.55
N THR A 191 -22.18 -14.36 -26.17
CA THR A 191 -21.90 -15.80 -26.28
C THR A 191 -21.26 -16.24 -27.59
N ARG A 192 -21.13 -15.35 -28.58
CA ARG A 192 -20.46 -15.68 -29.86
C ARG A 192 -19.05 -16.21 -29.62
N PRO A 193 -18.60 -17.24 -30.36
CA PRO A 193 -17.23 -17.73 -30.26
C PRO A 193 -16.25 -16.63 -30.66
N GLY A 194 -15.09 -16.59 -30.01
CA GLY A 194 -14.03 -15.66 -30.34
C GLY A 194 -12.93 -16.33 -31.16
N GLU A 195 -12.10 -15.49 -31.77
CA GLU A 195 -10.89 -15.86 -32.49
C GLU A 195 -9.68 -15.14 -31.90
N THR A 196 -8.48 -15.61 -32.23
CA THR A 196 -7.24 -14.91 -31.86
C THR A 196 -7.07 -13.66 -32.72
N ILE A 197 -6.42 -12.63 -32.17
CA ILE A 197 -6.23 -11.35 -32.88
C ILE A 197 -5.25 -11.43 -34.05
N SER A 198 -4.29 -12.36 -34.01
CA SER A 198 -3.20 -12.60 -34.97
C SER A 198 -3.16 -11.68 -36.21
N GLY A 199 -2.33 -10.63 -36.13
CA GLY A 199 -2.04 -9.72 -37.24
C GLY A 199 -3.15 -8.73 -37.60
N LYS A 200 -4.24 -8.68 -36.82
CA LYS A 200 -5.31 -7.68 -37.00
C LYS A 200 -4.92 -6.37 -36.31
N MET A 201 -5.07 -5.27 -37.05
CA MET A 201 -4.67 -3.94 -36.60
C MET A 201 -5.89 -3.02 -36.41
N PRO A 202 -6.18 -2.52 -35.19
CA PRO A 202 -7.27 -1.58 -34.96
C PRO A 202 -7.12 -0.28 -35.76
N ASP A 203 -8.23 0.43 -36.02
CA ASP A 203 -8.15 1.79 -36.56
C ASP A 203 -7.66 2.74 -35.47
N LEU A 204 -6.38 3.08 -35.48
CA LEU A 204 -5.76 3.95 -34.48
C LEU A 204 -6.28 5.40 -34.50
N LYS A 205 -7.08 5.78 -35.52
CA LYS A 205 -7.79 7.07 -35.52
C LYS A 205 -9.06 7.05 -34.68
N GLN A 206 -9.61 5.86 -34.40
CA GLN A 206 -10.76 5.72 -33.51
C GLN A 206 -10.31 5.97 -32.07
N LYS A 207 -11.04 6.83 -31.36
CA LYS A 207 -10.74 7.16 -29.96
C LYS A 207 -11.09 6.01 -29.02
N GLY A 208 -10.31 5.85 -27.96
CA GLY A 208 -10.69 5.00 -26.83
C GLY A 208 -11.88 5.59 -26.08
N VAL A 209 -12.96 4.81 -25.92
CA VAL A 209 -14.19 5.23 -25.24
C VAL A 209 -14.39 4.55 -23.89
N VAL A 210 -13.61 3.50 -23.58
CA VAL A 210 -13.67 2.74 -22.32
C VAL A 210 -12.37 2.89 -21.57
N LYS A 211 -12.44 3.26 -20.28
CA LYS A 211 -11.28 3.31 -19.37
C LYS A 211 -11.12 2.02 -18.57
N LEU A 212 -9.88 1.61 -18.42
CA LEU A 212 -9.50 0.57 -17.48
C LEU A 212 -9.49 1.19 -16.08
N SER A 213 -10.10 0.50 -15.13
CA SER A 213 -10.02 0.85 -13.70
C SER A 213 -8.74 0.27 -13.10
N THR A 214 -8.27 -0.86 -13.62
CA THR A 214 -6.99 -1.50 -13.28
C THR A 214 -6.45 -2.28 -14.48
N ILE A 215 -5.15 -2.57 -14.47
CA ILE A 215 -4.52 -3.42 -15.52
C ILE A 215 -5.16 -4.81 -15.56
N LEU A 216 -5.66 -5.30 -14.42
CA LEU A 216 -6.35 -6.59 -14.30
C LEU A 216 -7.66 -6.65 -15.12
N ASP A 217 -8.19 -5.53 -15.62
CA ASP A 217 -9.36 -5.50 -16.50
C ASP A 217 -9.12 -6.15 -17.88
N LEU A 218 -7.84 -6.38 -18.23
CA LEU A 218 -7.44 -7.07 -19.46
C LEU A 218 -7.49 -8.60 -19.33
N ILE A 219 -7.38 -9.12 -18.11
CA ILE A 219 -7.28 -10.56 -17.84
C ILE A 219 -8.63 -11.22 -18.13
N GLY A 220 -8.61 -12.28 -18.95
CA GLY A 220 -9.82 -13.01 -19.37
C GLY A 220 -10.76 -12.18 -20.26
N ALA A 221 -10.44 -10.92 -20.56
CA ALA A 221 -11.32 -10.05 -21.32
C ALA A 221 -11.48 -10.52 -22.76
N ARG A 222 -12.70 -10.40 -23.28
CA ARG A 222 -13.02 -10.60 -24.70
C ARG A 222 -13.39 -9.26 -25.29
N VAL A 223 -13.10 -9.02 -26.55
CA VAL A 223 -13.36 -7.72 -27.19
C VAL A 223 -14.07 -7.93 -28.51
N GLN A 224 -15.19 -7.26 -28.72
CA GLN A 224 -15.81 -7.20 -30.03
C GLN A 224 -15.29 -5.97 -30.78
N ALA A 225 -14.57 -6.17 -31.88
CA ALA A 225 -14.02 -5.08 -32.68
C ALA A 225 -14.26 -5.32 -34.17
N ARG A 226 -14.36 -4.23 -34.93
CA ARG A 226 -14.35 -4.25 -36.40
C ARG A 226 -13.06 -3.65 -36.90
N PHE A 227 -12.29 -4.44 -37.65
CA PHE A 227 -11.00 -4.01 -38.17
C PHE A 227 -11.13 -3.35 -39.56
N PRO A 228 -10.18 -2.47 -39.95
CA PRO A 228 -10.14 -1.89 -41.29
C PRO A 228 -10.18 -2.97 -42.38
N GLY A 229 -11.08 -2.80 -43.35
CA GLY A 229 -11.26 -3.76 -44.44
C GLY A 229 -12.21 -4.93 -44.13
N GLU A 230 -12.57 -5.16 -42.87
CA GLU A 230 -13.52 -6.20 -42.48
C GLU A 230 -14.98 -5.69 -42.51
N ARG A 231 -15.88 -6.52 -43.05
CA ARG A 231 -17.31 -6.16 -43.17
C ARG A 231 -18.09 -6.32 -41.87
N GLN A 232 -17.65 -7.22 -41.00
CA GLN A 232 -18.34 -7.57 -39.76
C GLN A 232 -17.38 -7.44 -38.59
N ALA A 233 -17.94 -7.16 -37.40
CA ALA A 233 -17.15 -7.19 -36.18
C ALA A 233 -16.88 -8.64 -35.76
N VAL A 234 -15.65 -8.92 -35.40
CA VAL A 234 -15.19 -10.20 -34.83
C VAL A 234 -15.15 -10.09 -33.31
N VAL A 235 -15.21 -11.24 -32.64
CA VAL A 235 -14.97 -11.32 -31.19
C VAL A 235 -13.57 -11.86 -31.00
N LEU A 236 -12.75 -11.14 -30.26
CA LEU A 236 -11.40 -11.52 -29.91
C LEU A 236 -11.41 -12.24 -28.57
N GLU A 237 -10.76 -13.40 -28.51
CA GLU A 237 -10.41 -14.01 -27.23
C GLU A 237 -9.28 -13.24 -26.54
N SER A 238 -9.19 -13.37 -25.22
CA SER A 238 -8.15 -12.69 -24.45
C SER A 238 -6.76 -13.16 -24.86
N VAL A 239 -5.85 -12.20 -25.06
CA VAL A 239 -4.41 -12.48 -25.13
C VAL A 239 -3.78 -12.65 -23.74
N PHE A 240 -4.56 -12.39 -22.68
CA PHE A 240 -4.18 -12.47 -21.27
C PHE A 240 -5.10 -13.48 -20.55
N PRO A 241 -4.91 -14.79 -20.77
CA PRO A 241 -5.80 -15.80 -20.21
C PRO A 241 -5.75 -15.82 -18.68
N GLU A 242 -6.90 -15.99 -18.05
CA GLU A 242 -7.06 -16.12 -16.59
C GLU A 242 -6.68 -17.55 -16.14
N VAL A 243 -5.40 -17.87 -16.25
CA VAL A 243 -4.85 -19.18 -15.84
C VAL A 243 -3.62 -18.92 -14.97
N PRO A 244 -3.66 -19.23 -13.65
CA PRO A 244 -2.62 -18.83 -12.69
C PRO A 244 -1.17 -19.06 -13.15
N GLY A 245 -0.85 -20.25 -13.65
CA GLY A 245 0.49 -20.56 -14.17
C GLY A 245 0.89 -19.79 -15.44
N VAL A 246 -0.08 -19.36 -16.25
CA VAL A 246 0.17 -18.52 -17.44
C VAL A 246 0.26 -17.04 -17.06
N MET A 247 -0.50 -16.60 -16.06
CA MET A 247 -0.44 -15.22 -15.55
C MET A 247 0.97 -14.86 -15.06
N ASN A 248 1.70 -15.80 -14.47
CA ASN A 248 3.10 -15.59 -14.07
C ASN A 248 4.05 -15.17 -15.21
N VAL A 249 3.68 -15.43 -16.47
CA VAL A 249 4.50 -15.07 -17.63
C VAL A 249 4.27 -13.63 -18.07
N TYR A 250 3.01 -13.19 -18.12
CA TYR A 250 2.67 -11.89 -18.68
C TYR A 250 2.41 -10.82 -17.63
N LEU A 251 1.90 -11.19 -16.45
CA LEU A 251 1.42 -10.21 -15.48
C LEU A 251 2.57 -9.37 -14.90
N PRO A 252 3.75 -9.92 -14.55
CA PRO A 252 4.90 -9.09 -14.17
C PRO A 252 5.28 -8.09 -15.27
N LEU A 253 5.26 -8.51 -16.54
CA LEU A 253 5.58 -7.62 -17.66
C LEU A 253 4.54 -6.49 -17.81
N LEU A 254 3.25 -6.77 -17.62
CA LEU A 254 2.21 -5.75 -17.62
C LEU A 254 2.38 -4.81 -16.42
N MET A 255 2.66 -5.34 -15.23
CA MET A 255 2.84 -4.55 -14.02
C MET A 255 4.11 -3.69 -14.07
N ASP A 256 5.19 -4.16 -14.69
CA ASP A 256 6.42 -3.39 -14.93
C ASP A 256 6.15 -2.16 -15.81
N ASN A 257 5.31 -2.31 -16.84
CA ASN A 257 5.25 -1.35 -17.94
C ASN A 257 4.01 -0.48 -17.97
N LEU A 258 2.89 -0.95 -17.42
CA LEU A 258 1.58 -0.34 -17.60
C LEU A 258 1.04 0.24 -16.30
N THR A 259 0.26 1.31 -16.42
CA THR A 259 -0.47 1.88 -15.29
C THR A 259 -1.78 2.52 -15.76
N VAL A 260 -2.75 2.60 -14.85
CA VAL A 260 -3.96 3.41 -15.02
C VAL A 260 -3.83 4.78 -14.33
N ASN A 261 -2.74 4.99 -13.59
CA ASN A 261 -2.44 6.20 -12.85
C ASN A 261 -1.04 6.71 -13.27
N PRO A 262 -0.92 7.80 -14.05
CA PRO A 262 0.37 8.26 -14.56
C PRO A 262 1.29 8.91 -13.51
N GLN A 263 0.86 9.02 -12.25
CA GLN A 263 1.71 9.55 -11.18
C GLN A 263 2.92 8.63 -10.95
N LYS A 264 4.09 9.21 -10.73
CA LYS A 264 5.34 8.45 -10.50
C LYS A 264 5.40 7.73 -9.16
N VAL A 265 4.55 8.13 -8.22
CA VAL A 265 4.48 7.58 -6.87
C VAL A 265 3.02 7.35 -6.51
N ILE A 266 2.77 6.34 -5.68
CA ILE A 266 1.45 6.05 -5.14
C ILE A 266 1.56 6.04 -3.60
N PRO A 267 0.84 6.95 -2.90
CA PRO A 267 0.89 6.98 -1.44
C PRO A 267 -0.05 5.95 -0.82
N GLY A 268 0.34 5.43 0.34
CA GLY A 268 -0.58 4.78 1.29
C GLY A 268 -1.00 3.34 0.98
N ARG A 269 -0.48 2.71 -0.08
CA ARG A 269 -0.67 1.27 -0.29
C ARG A 269 0.19 0.47 0.69
N ILE A 270 -0.35 -0.65 1.16
CA ILE A 270 0.15 -1.47 2.25
C ILE A 270 0.94 -2.63 1.66
N ASN A 271 2.20 -2.78 2.05
CA ASN A 271 3.09 -3.83 1.62
C ASN A 271 2.67 -5.19 2.21
N ILE A 272 2.02 -6.04 1.42
CA ILE A 272 1.52 -7.36 1.85
C ILE A 272 2.62 -8.37 2.13
N ASN A 273 3.85 -8.12 1.69
CA ASN A 273 4.97 -9.01 1.96
C ASN A 273 5.51 -8.85 3.39
N GLN A 274 5.25 -7.72 4.04
CA GLN A 274 5.90 -7.37 5.32
C GLN A 274 4.96 -6.76 6.38
N ALA A 275 3.82 -6.19 6.01
CA ALA A 275 2.88 -5.55 6.96
C ALA A 275 2.41 -6.50 8.07
N PRO A 276 2.28 -6.03 9.33
CA PRO A 276 1.80 -6.87 10.42
C PRO A 276 0.33 -7.25 10.22
N ARG A 277 -0.09 -8.35 10.87
CA ARG A 277 -1.47 -8.87 10.75
C ARG A 277 -2.53 -7.79 10.97
N ALA A 278 -2.41 -7.02 12.05
CA ALA A 278 -3.39 -5.99 12.41
C ALA A 278 -3.60 -4.94 11.30
N VAL A 279 -2.55 -4.57 10.57
CA VAL A 279 -2.65 -3.61 9.45
C VAL A 279 -3.34 -4.26 8.24
N LEU A 280 -3.07 -5.54 7.98
CA LEU A 280 -3.71 -6.25 6.86
C LEU A 280 -5.18 -6.60 7.13
N GLU A 281 -5.54 -6.89 8.38
CA GLU A 281 -6.90 -7.27 8.78
C GLU A 281 -7.93 -6.17 8.55
N GLY A 282 -7.51 -4.91 8.55
CA GLY A 282 -8.37 -3.78 8.21
C GLY A 282 -8.66 -3.62 6.71
N ILE A 283 -7.96 -4.36 5.83
CA ILE A 283 -8.13 -4.23 4.39
C ILE A 283 -9.43 -4.93 3.95
N PRO A 284 -10.36 -4.23 3.26
CA PRO A 284 -11.57 -4.85 2.75
C PRO A 284 -11.30 -6.09 1.87
N GLY A 285 -11.92 -7.22 2.21
CA GLY A 285 -11.72 -8.49 1.51
C GLY A 285 -10.57 -9.36 2.05
N MET A 286 -9.80 -8.87 3.03
CA MET A 286 -8.71 -9.62 3.64
C MET A 286 -9.23 -10.49 4.79
N THR A 287 -9.64 -11.72 4.49
CA THR A 287 -10.21 -12.65 5.50
C THR A 287 -9.13 -13.24 6.41
N GLY A 288 -9.51 -13.69 7.61
CA GLY A 288 -8.58 -14.34 8.54
C GLY A 288 -7.86 -15.56 7.94
N GLU A 289 -8.54 -16.35 7.12
CA GLU A 289 -7.96 -17.51 6.40
C GLU A 289 -6.94 -17.08 5.33
N LEU A 290 -7.26 -16.04 4.55
CA LEU A 290 -6.33 -15.47 3.59
C LEU A 290 -5.09 -14.92 4.30
N LEU A 291 -5.27 -14.23 5.42
CA LEU A 291 -4.17 -13.71 6.25
C LEU A 291 -3.28 -14.83 6.78
N ASP A 292 -3.87 -15.90 7.32
CA ASP A 292 -3.11 -17.04 7.84
C ASP A 292 -2.26 -17.66 6.72
N THR A 293 -2.83 -17.78 5.51
CA THR A 293 -2.14 -18.28 4.33
C THR A 293 -0.98 -17.35 3.94
N ILE A 294 -1.24 -16.05 3.75
CA ILE A 294 -0.21 -15.06 3.40
C ILE A 294 0.93 -15.10 4.42
N LEU A 295 0.62 -15.02 5.71
CA LEU A 295 1.62 -14.96 6.78
C LEU A 295 2.43 -16.26 6.87
N SER A 296 1.82 -17.42 6.64
CA SER A 296 2.53 -18.71 6.65
C SER A 296 3.50 -18.89 5.48
N GLN A 297 3.25 -18.20 4.36
CA GLN A 297 4.03 -18.29 3.14
C GLN A 297 5.06 -17.17 2.97
N ARG A 298 5.11 -16.19 3.89
CA ARG A 298 6.07 -15.09 3.80
C ARG A 298 7.50 -15.58 3.96
N GLU A 299 8.39 -15.01 3.15
CA GLU A 299 9.82 -15.19 3.33
C GLU A 299 10.26 -14.69 4.71
N VAL A 300 10.96 -15.54 5.45
CA VAL A 300 11.40 -15.24 6.82
C VAL A 300 12.49 -14.17 6.81
N ASP A 301 13.33 -14.18 5.77
CA ASP A 301 14.33 -13.14 5.55
C ASP A 301 13.76 -12.04 4.65
N PRO A 302 13.55 -10.81 5.16
CA PRO A 302 13.12 -9.67 4.35
C PRO A 302 14.11 -9.29 3.23
N ALA A 303 15.34 -9.83 3.25
CA ALA A 303 16.32 -9.67 2.18
C ALA A 303 16.27 -10.76 1.10
N ALA A 304 15.62 -11.89 1.37
CA ALA A 304 15.32 -12.90 0.37
C ALA A 304 14.16 -12.39 -0.51
N ARG A 305 14.50 -11.54 -1.47
CA ARG A 305 13.55 -11.05 -2.47
C ARG A 305 13.16 -12.20 -3.38
N ASP A 306 11.87 -12.54 -3.40
CA ASP A 306 11.28 -13.43 -4.42
C ASP A 306 10.79 -12.59 -5.60
N PRO A 307 11.42 -12.68 -6.79
CA PRO A 307 10.98 -11.95 -7.97
C PRO A 307 9.51 -12.25 -8.36
N GLY A 308 8.98 -13.43 -7.99
CA GLY A 308 7.57 -13.78 -8.23
C GLY A 308 6.58 -12.96 -7.40
N ARG A 309 7.05 -12.28 -6.34
CA ARG A 309 6.25 -11.49 -5.41
C ARG A 309 6.64 -10.01 -5.38
N ASP A 310 7.28 -9.52 -6.43
CA ASP A 310 7.59 -8.10 -6.66
C ASP A 310 6.35 -7.23 -6.87
N TYR A 311 5.21 -7.87 -7.18
CA TYR A 311 3.90 -7.23 -7.36
C TYR A 311 2.84 -7.90 -6.50
N GLU A 312 1.93 -7.11 -5.95
CA GLU A 312 0.82 -7.56 -5.11
C GLU A 312 -0.09 -8.61 -5.78
N THR A 313 -0.04 -8.67 -7.12
CA THR A 313 -0.78 -9.63 -7.94
C THR A 313 -0.34 -11.07 -7.72
N TRP A 314 0.72 -11.34 -6.96
CA TRP A 314 1.12 -12.71 -6.61
C TRP A 314 0.01 -13.48 -5.89
N LEU A 315 -0.86 -12.79 -5.13
CA LEU A 315 -2.06 -13.42 -4.52
C LEU A 315 -2.96 -14.06 -5.59
N LEU A 316 -3.11 -13.41 -6.74
CA LEU A 316 -3.89 -13.92 -7.87
C LEU A 316 -3.15 -15.03 -8.61
N THR A 317 -1.86 -14.87 -8.87
CA THR A 317 -1.10 -15.84 -9.68
C THR A 317 -0.78 -17.14 -8.93
N GLU A 318 -0.78 -17.10 -7.59
CA GLU A 318 -0.70 -18.28 -6.74
C GLU A 318 -2.09 -18.87 -6.38
N GLY A 319 -3.17 -18.22 -6.81
CA GLY A 319 -4.54 -18.72 -6.65
C GLY A 319 -5.12 -18.56 -5.24
N LEU A 320 -4.59 -17.61 -4.45
CA LEU A 320 -5.10 -17.29 -3.11
C LEU A 320 -6.37 -16.44 -3.18
N VAL A 321 -6.54 -15.66 -4.26
CA VAL A 321 -7.73 -14.84 -4.52
C VAL A 321 -8.16 -14.98 -5.98
N SER A 322 -9.45 -14.80 -6.23
CA SER A 322 -10.01 -14.64 -7.57
C SER A 322 -9.61 -13.30 -8.20
N LEU A 323 -9.81 -13.16 -9.51
CA LEU A 323 -9.56 -11.91 -10.23
C LEU A 323 -10.36 -10.74 -9.65
N ASP A 324 -11.63 -10.94 -9.32
CA ASP A 324 -12.50 -9.89 -8.78
C ASP A 324 -12.11 -9.48 -7.35
N GLU A 325 -11.72 -10.45 -6.51
CA GLU A 325 -11.16 -10.17 -5.18
C GLU A 325 -9.84 -9.39 -5.30
N MET A 326 -8.93 -9.81 -6.20
CA MET A 326 -7.68 -9.08 -6.42
C MET A 326 -7.94 -7.64 -6.86
N LYS A 327 -8.88 -7.41 -7.79
CA LYS A 327 -9.28 -6.06 -8.22
C LYS A 327 -9.78 -5.20 -7.07
N THR A 328 -10.48 -5.79 -6.10
CA THR A 328 -10.96 -5.10 -4.90
C THR A 328 -9.81 -4.75 -3.95
N LEU A 329 -8.77 -5.59 -3.88
CA LEU A 329 -7.58 -5.35 -3.07
C LEU A 329 -6.64 -4.30 -3.68
N MET A 330 -6.58 -4.18 -5.02
CA MET A 330 -5.64 -3.30 -5.75
C MET A 330 -5.47 -1.88 -5.16
N PRO A 331 -6.53 -1.15 -4.74
CA PRO A 331 -6.39 0.19 -4.18
C PRO A 331 -5.61 0.25 -2.86
N PHE A 332 -5.51 -0.87 -2.15
CA PHE A 332 -5.01 -0.95 -0.76
C PHE A 332 -3.63 -1.58 -0.65
N VAL A 333 -3.29 -2.54 -1.50
CA VAL A 333 -2.10 -3.39 -1.30
C VAL A 333 -1.00 -3.12 -2.32
N CYS A 334 0.26 -3.11 -1.91
CA CYS A 334 1.44 -3.18 -2.79
C CYS A 334 2.36 -4.32 -2.33
N ALA A 335 3.44 -4.60 -3.06
CA ALA A 335 4.45 -5.59 -2.69
C ALA A 335 5.76 -5.00 -2.13
N GLY A 336 5.87 -3.67 -2.08
CA GLY A 336 7.05 -2.98 -1.59
C GLY A 336 6.90 -1.47 -1.60
N GLY A 337 7.48 -0.81 -0.61
CA GLY A 337 7.60 0.64 -0.54
C GLY A 337 8.96 1.17 -0.94
N SER A 338 9.02 2.49 -1.06
CA SER A 338 10.20 3.31 -1.37
C SER A 338 10.45 4.39 -0.32
N VAL A 339 9.83 4.27 0.85
CA VAL A 339 10.07 5.13 2.01
C VAL A 339 10.48 4.25 3.16
N PHE A 340 11.64 4.55 3.74
CA PHE A 340 12.26 3.70 4.76
C PHE A 340 12.51 4.48 6.04
N ARG A 341 12.10 3.90 7.17
CA ARG A 341 12.47 4.36 8.51
C ARG A 341 13.75 3.67 8.94
N ILE A 342 14.63 4.44 9.56
CA ILE A 342 15.93 4.00 10.03
C ILE A 342 16.14 4.43 11.48
N GLN A 343 16.64 3.53 12.32
CA GLN A 343 17.25 3.90 13.59
C GLN A 343 18.76 3.63 13.56
N ALA A 344 19.55 4.66 13.83
CA ALA A 344 21.00 4.57 13.90
C ALA A 344 21.47 4.82 15.33
N VAL A 345 22.31 3.92 15.84
CA VAL A 345 22.83 3.95 17.20
C VAL A 345 24.35 4.05 17.16
N GLY A 346 24.90 5.11 17.75
CA GLY A 346 26.33 5.25 18.01
C GLY A 346 26.63 4.99 19.49
N TYR A 347 27.63 4.16 19.78
CA TYR A 347 28.06 3.87 21.14
C TYR A 347 29.56 3.52 21.17
N PHE A 348 30.14 3.51 22.37
CA PHE A 348 31.51 3.06 22.61
C PHE A 348 31.50 1.65 23.24
N ASP A 349 32.35 0.75 22.75
CA ASP A 349 32.46 -0.63 23.24
C ASP A 349 32.86 -0.72 24.72
N GLY A 350 33.69 0.23 25.18
CA GLY A 350 34.12 0.34 26.58
C GLY A 350 33.07 0.87 27.55
N GLY A 351 31.82 1.05 27.10
CA GLY A 351 30.77 1.75 27.83
C GLY A 351 30.90 3.27 27.73
N GLY A 352 29.90 3.99 28.25
CA GLY A 352 29.85 5.45 28.20
C GLY A 352 28.64 5.99 27.43
N PRO A 353 28.69 7.23 26.92
CA PRO A 353 27.56 7.85 26.25
C PRO A 353 27.23 7.12 24.95
N SER A 354 25.94 7.14 24.61
CA SER A 354 25.43 6.69 23.33
C SER A 354 24.63 7.80 22.68
N ALA A 355 24.52 7.76 21.36
CA ALA A 355 23.59 8.56 20.59
C ALA A 355 22.64 7.63 19.82
N ARG A 356 21.36 8.00 19.75
CA ARG A 356 20.39 7.29 18.93
C ARG A 356 19.57 8.29 18.14
N ILE A 357 19.45 8.06 16.83
CA ILE A 357 18.62 8.87 15.96
C ILE A 357 17.60 8.00 15.24
N GLU A 358 16.46 8.59 14.91
CA GLU A 358 15.49 8.07 13.97
C GLU A 358 15.45 8.98 12.74
N ALA A 359 15.37 8.38 11.55
CA ALA A 359 15.27 9.07 10.28
C ALA A 359 14.25 8.37 9.38
N ILE A 360 13.53 9.13 8.55
CA ILE A 360 12.75 8.58 7.44
C ILE A 360 13.33 9.11 6.14
N ILE A 361 13.63 8.20 5.22
CA ILE A 361 14.26 8.47 3.93
C ILE A 361 13.30 8.08 2.82
N ASP A 362 12.95 9.04 1.98
CA ASP A 362 12.23 8.84 0.73
C ASP A 362 13.22 8.55 -0.40
N THR A 363 13.09 7.38 -1.03
CA THR A 363 13.93 6.92 -2.15
C THR A 363 13.17 6.84 -3.47
N THR A 364 12.03 7.53 -3.59
CA THR A 364 11.21 7.53 -4.82
C THR A 364 11.87 8.27 -6.00
N GLU A 365 12.87 9.11 -5.72
CA GLU A 365 13.69 9.80 -6.70
C GLU A 365 15.12 9.24 -6.73
N SER A 366 15.85 9.53 -7.82
CA SER A 366 17.25 9.10 -7.98
C SER A 366 18.19 9.64 -6.90
N LYS A 367 17.80 10.72 -6.21
CA LYS A 367 18.48 11.24 -5.01
C LYS A 367 17.56 11.05 -3.80
N PRO A 368 17.93 10.16 -2.86
CA PRO A 368 17.16 10.01 -1.63
C PRO A 368 17.04 11.30 -0.83
N LYS A 369 15.87 11.52 -0.20
CA LYS A 369 15.56 12.69 0.61
C LYS A 369 15.34 12.26 2.06
N LEU A 370 16.02 12.93 2.99
CA LEU A 370 15.71 12.83 4.42
C LEU A 370 14.46 13.67 4.69
N ILE A 371 13.34 13.02 4.99
CA ILE A 371 12.04 13.68 5.19
C ILE A 371 11.65 13.81 6.66
N PHE A 372 12.27 13.02 7.53
CA PHE A 372 12.11 13.12 8.98
C PHE A 372 13.43 12.82 9.69
N TRP A 373 13.71 13.53 10.78
CA TRP A 373 14.86 13.28 11.64
C TRP A 373 14.52 13.63 13.09
N ARG A 374 14.94 12.76 14.03
CA ARG A 374 14.73 12.95 15.46
C ARG A 374 15.86 12.36 16.29
N ASP A 375 16.26 13.09 17.32
CA ASP A 375 17.18 12.60 18.35
C ASP A 375 16.42 11.82 19.44
N LEU A 376 16.76 10.54 19.61
CA LEU A 376 16.23 9.63 20.61
C LEU A 376 17.24 9.33 21.73
N THR A 377 18.36 10.06 21.79
CA THR A 377 19.43 9.85 22.79
C THR A 377 18.93 9.93 24.22
N HIS A 378 17.94 10.79 24.49
CA HIS A 378 17.32 10.94 25.80
C HIS A 378 16.53 9.69 26.26
N LEU A 379 16.15 8.81 25.34
CA LEU A 379 15.53 7.50 25.61
C LEU A 379 16.58 6.38 25.74
N GLY A 380 17.87 6.72 25.77
CA GLY A 380 18.95 5.75 25.81
C GLY A 380 19.18 5.03 24.48
N ARG A 381 19.96 3.94 24.54
CA ARG A 381 20.34 3.15 23.35
C ARG A 381 19.18 2.41 22.71
N GLY A 382 18.16 2.04 23.50
CA GLY A 382 17.02 1.23 23.07
C GLY A 382 17.34 -0.17 22.55
N PHE A 383 18.60 -0.59 22.45
CA PHE A 383 18.97 -1.92 21.98
C PHE A 383 20.05 -2.53 22.86
N SER A 384 20.00 -3.86 23.01
CA SER A 384 21.04 -4.63 23.68
C SER A 384 22.35 -4.60 22.87
N LEU A 385 23.50 -4.82 23.52
CA LEU A 385 24.78 -4.87 22.81
C LEU A 385 24.88 -6.08 21.87
N GLU A 386 24.25 -7.19 22.23
CA GLU A 386 24.14 -8.39 21.38
C GLU A 386 23.37 -8.07 20.10
N THR A 387 22.24 -7.38 20.24
CA THR A 387 21.40 -6.85 19.15
C THR A 387 22.22 -5.91 18.25
N LEU A 388 23.10 -5.07 18.81
CA LEU A 388 23.97 -4.17 18.04
C LEU A 388 25.26 -4.84 17.49
N GLY A 389 25.39 -6.17 17.61
CA GLY A 389 26.49 -6.93 17.02
C GLY A 389 27.75 -7.08 17.89
N VAL A 390 27.73 -6.67 19.16
CA VAL A 390 28.83 -6.95 20.11
C VAL A 390 28.59 -8.30 20.76
N GLY A 391 28.91 -9.37 20.04
CA GLY A 391 28.76 -10.74 20.52
C GLY A 391 29.70 -11.76 19.87
N GLY A 392 30.71 -11.30 19.12
CA GLY A 392 31.65 -12.18 18.44
C GLY A 392 32.98 -11.50 18.13
N LEU A 393 33.82 -11.35 19.16
CA LEU A 393 35.28 -11.24 19.01
C LEU A 393 35.95 -12.19 20.00
#